data_AF-A0A8D8DSZ9-F1
#
_entry.id   AF-A0A8D8DSZ9-F1
#
_cell.length_a   1.000
_cell.length_b   1.000
_cell.length_c   1.000
_cell.angle_alpha   90.00
_cell.angle_beta   90.00
_cell.angle_gamma   90.00
#
_symmetry.space_group_name_H-M   'P 1'
#
loop_
_entity.id
_entity.type
_entity.pdbx_description
1 polymer ?
#
loop_
_entity_poly.entity_id
_entity_poly.type
_entity_poly.pdbx_seq_one_letter_code
_entity_poly.pdbx_strand_id
1 'polypeptide(L)'
;MGTDTTISIDVGGQKDIGTTCLSFQQISYQVRGTNGKTKQLLHDISGSFQSGRLAGIMGPSGAGKSTLLNVLSGFKTSKMSGKLLVNGQPIKPQKYRREVTYTSQD
;
A
#
# COMPACT_ATOMS: atom_id res chain seq x y z
N MET A 1 5.39 -0.60 23.42
CA MET A 1 5.51 -1.96 22.87
C MET A 1 4.88 -1.96 21.49
N GLY A 2 5.62 -1.50 20.49
CA GLY A 2 5.19 -1.58 19.09
C GLY A 2 5.60 -2.95 18.58
N THR A 3 4.64 -3.78 18.17
CA THR A 3 4.95 -5.07 17.56
C THR A 3 5.44 -4.80 16.15
N ASP A 4 6.74 -4.97 15.91
CA ASP A 4 7.32 -5.04 14.56
C ASP A 4 6.63 -6.19 13.83
N THR A 5 5.57 -5.84 13.09
CA THR A 5 4.80 -6.80 12.32
C THR A 5 5.33 -6.74 10.90
N THR A 6 6.14 -7.74 10.55
CA THR A 6 6.68 -7.86 9.20
C THR A 6 5.57 -8.22 8.23
N ILE A 7 5.35 -7.36 7.23
CA ILE A 7 4.57 -7.68 6.04
C ILE A 7 5.57 -8.04 4.96
N SER A 8 5.45 -9.24 4.40
CA SER A 8 6.28 -9.69 3.28
C SER A 8 5.54 -9.49 1.97
N ILE A 9 6.26 -9.03 0.95
CA ILE A 9 5.76 -8.92 -0.41
C ILE A 9 6.46 -9.99 -1.24
N ASP A 10 5.71 -10.99 -1.67
CA ASP A 10 6.19 -12.01 -2.58
C ASP A 10 5.87 -11.61 -4.02
N VAL A 11 6.74 -11.97 -4.96
CA VAL A 11 6.63 -11.57 -6.37
C VAL A 11 6.69 -12.82 -7.24
N GLY A 12 5.55 -13.25 -7.76
CA GLY A 12 5.41 -14.39 -8.66
C GLY A 12 5.11 -13.99 -10.10
N GLY A 13 5.54 -14.80 -11.07
CA GLY A 13 5.24 -14.68 -12.50
C GLY A 13 5.78 -13.42 -13.19
N GLN A 14 6.19 -13.53 -14.46
CA GLN A 14 6.60 -12.38 -15.26
C GLN A 14 6.00 -12.48 -16.67
N LYS A 15 5.33 -11.42 -17.12
CA LYS A 15 4.85 -11.26 -18.50
C LYS A 15 5.35 -9.91 -19.00
N ASP A 16 6.06 -9.89 -20.14
CA ASP A 16 6.62 -8.66 -20.70
C ASP A 16 5.51 -7.71 -21.18
N ILE A 17 5.15 -6.79 -20.30
CA ILE A 17 4.20 -5.69 -20.52
C ILE A 17 4.95 -4.44 -20.09
N GLY A 18 4.97 -3.40 -20.94
CA GLY A 18 5.79 -2.19 -20.81
C GLY A 18 6.11 -1.75 -19.37
N THR A 19 7.36 -1.38 -19.13
CA THR A 19 7.97 -1.22 -17.79
C THR A 19 7.30 -0.11 -16.98
N THR A 20 6.27 -0.45 -16.21
CA THR A 20 5.65 0.45 -15.23
C THR A 20 5.95 -0.06 -13.83
N CYS A 21 6.54 0.80 -13.00
CA CYS A 21 6.84 0.51 -11.60
C CYS A 21 5.98 1.40 -10.70
N LEU A 22 5.15 0.79 -9.87
CA LEU A 22 4.48 1.47 -8.77
C LEU A 22 5.35 1.34 -7.52
N SER A 23 5.91 2.43 -7.01
CA SER A 23 6.69 2.40 -5.78
C SER A 23 6.07 3.29 -4.69
N PHE A 24 6.30 2.89 -3.45
CA PHE A 24 5.77 3.57 -2.28
C PHE A 24 6.86 3.68 -1.22
N GLN A 25 6.93 4.83 -0.56
CA GLN A 25 8.01 5.17 0.36
C GLN A 25 7.44 5.72 1.66
N GLN A 26 7.89 5.15 2.78
CA GLN A 26 7.58 5.59 4.14
C GLN A 26 6.06 5.73 4.38
N ILE A 27 5.30 4.74 3.94
CA ILE A 27 3.85 4.70 4.09
C ILE A 27 3.51 4.45 5.55
N SER A 28 2.95 5.47 6.18
CA SER A 28 2.46 5.43 7.55
C SER A 28 0.98 5.83 7.57
N TYR A 29 0.18 5.10 8.36
CA TYR A 29 -1.28 5.30 8.40
C TYR A 29 -1.83 5.11 9.81
N GLN A 30 -2.71 6.02 10.20
CA GLN A 30 -3.31 6.07 11.54
C GLN A 30 -4.83 6.15 11.47
N VAL A 31 -5.49 5.41 12.36
CA VAL A 31 -6.95 5.46 12.54
C VAL A 31 -7.30 5.98 13.93
N ARG A 32 -8.45 6.63 14.05
CA ARG A 32 -8.99 7.03 15.35
C ARG A 32 -9.89 5.91 15.86
N GLY A 33 -9.56 5.37 17.03
CA GLY A 33 -10.39 4.39 17.71
C GLY A 33 -11.66 5.02 18.30
N THR A 34 -12.62 4.17 18.64
CA THR A 34 -13.89 4.56 19.29
C THR A 34 -13.68 5.21 20.66
N ASN A 35 -12.58 4.87 21.34
CA ASN A 35 -12.14 5.48 22.60
C ASN A 35 -11.46 6.85 22.41
N GLY A 36 -11.50 7.43 21.21
CA GLY A 36 -10.87 8.69 20.87
C GLY A 36 -9.35 8.64 20.69
N LYS A 37 -8.69 7.52 21.03
CA LYS A 37 -7.24 7.33 20.89
C LYS A 37 -6.86 7.04 19.45
N THR A 38 -5.72 7.55 19.01
CA THR A 38 -5.17 7.24 17.69
C THR A 38 -4.37 5.95 17.76
N LYS A 39 -4.60 5.05 16.79
CA LYS A 39 -3.85 3.79 16.62
C LYS A 39 -3.14 3.82 15.28
N GLN A 40 -1.82 3.68 15.30
CA GLN A 40 -1.02 3.50 14.09
C GLN A 40 -1.18 2.06 13.59
N LEU A 41 -1.55 1.93 12.31
CA LEU A 41 -1.77 0.63 11.67
C LEU A 41 -0.63 0.25 10.73
N LEU A 42 -0.05 1.24 10.04
CA LEU A 42 1.10 1.05 9.16
C LEU A 42 2.27 1.91 9.67
N HIS A 43 3.46 1.32 9.66
CA HIS A 43 4.67 1.91 10.21
C HIS A 43 5.75 1.91 9.12
N ASP A 44 5.93 3.07 8.46
CA ASP A 44 6.99 3.37 7.49
C ASP A 44 7.25 2.32 6.43
N ILE A 45 6.18 1.77 5.85
CA ILE A 45 6.27 0.69 4.88
C ILE A 45 6.75 1.24 3.53
N SER A 46 7.77 0.61 2.95
CA SER A 46 8.31 0.97 1.64
C SER A 46 8.41 -0.27 0.75
N GLY A 47 8.26 -0.08 -0.56
CA GLY A 47 8.31 -1.19 -1.51
C GLY A 47 7.97 -0.76 -2.93
N SER A 48 7.92 -1.74 -3.83
CA SER A 48 7.56 -1.51 -5.22
C SER A 48 6.91 -2.72 -5.87
N PHE A 49 6.04 -2.47 -6.84
CA PHE A 49 5.41 -3.44 -7.71
C PHE A 49 5.80 -3.16 -9.15
N GLN A 50 6.34 -4.17 -9.83
CA GLN A 50 6.72 -4.08 -11.23
C GLN A 50 5.58 -4.56 -12.12
N SER A 51 5.41 -3.94 -13.28
CA SER A 51 4.47 -4.38 -14.30
C SER A 51 4.77 -5.82 -14.73
N GLY A 52 3.71 -6.53 -15.12
CA GLY A 52 3.84 -7.90 -15.57
C GLY A 52 4.11 -8.92 -14.46
N ARG A 53 4.13 -8.50 -13.18
CA ARG A 53 4.34 -9.40 -12.03
C ARG A 53 3.11 -9.48 -11.15
N LEU A 54 2.83 -10.67 -10.63
CA LEU A 54 1.82 -10.90 -9.61
C LEU A 54 2.49 -10.75 -8.24
N ALA A 55 2.07 -9.75 -7.47
CA ALA A 55 2.58 -9.55 -6.12
C ALA A 55 1.58 -10.02 -5.07
N GLY A 56 2.06 -10.77 -4.07
CA GLY A 56 1.30 -11.23 -2.92
C GLY A 56 1.73 -10.52 -1.64
N ILE A 57 0.77 -10.05 -0.84
CA ILE A 57 1.04 -9.47 0.48
C ILE A 57 0.71 -10.51 1.56
N MET A 58 1.71 -10.95 2.30
CA MET A 58 1.58 -12.01 3.31
C MET A 58 1.93 -11.51 4.71
N GLY A 59 1.32 -12.15 5.72
CA GLY A 59 1.52 -11.81 7.13
C GLY A 59 0.34 -12.23 8.00
N PRO A 60 0.48 -12.17 9.35
CA PRO A 60 -0.54 -12.62 10.29
C PRO A 60 -1.84 -11.82 10.19
N SER A 61 -2.93 -12.37 10.75
CA SER A 61 -4.19 -11.63 10.86
C SER A 61 -3.98 -10.35 11.68
N GLY A 62 -4.57 -9.25 11.25
CA GLY A 62 -4.39 -7.94 11.91
C GLY A 62 -3.08 -7.20 11.59
N ALA A 63 -2.18 -7.77 10.77
CA ALA A 63 -0.92 -7.12 10.39
C ALA A 63 -1.07 -5.83 9.56
N GLY A 64 -2.28 -5.51 9.10
CA GLY A 64 -2.52 -4.32 8.28
C GLY A 64 -2.44 -4.55 6.77
N LYS A 65 -2.45 -5.79 6.28
CA LYS A 65 -2.43 -6.12 4.82
C LYS A 65 -3.55 -5.41 4.04
N SER A 66 -4.80 -5.60 4.45
CA SER A 66 -5.95 -4.93 3.82
C SER A 66 -5.89 -3.41 4.01
N THR A 67 -5.31 -2.93 5.11
CA THR A 67 -5.07 -1.49 5.33
C THR A 67 -4.05 -0.95 4.33
N LEU A 68 -2.95 -1.66 4.09
CA LEU A 68 -1.94 -1.31 3.09
C LEU A 68 -2.55 -1.27 1.69
N LEU A 69 -3.35 -2.26 1.29
CA LEU A 69 -4.06 -2.26 0.01
C LEU A 69 -5.07 -1.11 -0.12
N ASN A 70 -5.79 -0.77 0.95
CA ASN A 70 -6.71 0.37 0.98
C ASN A 70 -6.00 1.73 0.84
N VAL A 71 -4.80 1.85 1.41
CA VAL A 71 -3.96 3.05 1.27
C VAL A 71 -3.40 3.13 -0.14
N LEU A 72 -2.81 2.04 -0.62
CA LEU A 72 -2.20 1.98 -1.94
C LEU A 72 -3.23 2.18 -3.03
N SER A 73 -4.46 1.66 -2.93
CA SER A 73 -5.52 1.90 -3.94
C SER A 73 -6.00 3.35 -4.04
N GLY A 74 -5.59 4.24 -3.13
CA GLY A 74 -6.05 5.63 -3.09
C GLY A 74 -7.47 5.80 -2.55
N PHE A 75 -8.05 4.73 -1.97
CA PHE A 75 -9.38 4.72 -1.33
C PHE A 75 -9.34 5.41 0.05
N LYS A 76 -8.27 5.18 0.83
CA LYS A 76 -8.06 5.80 2.15
C LYS A 76 -6.79 6.66 2.18
N THR A 77 -6.85 7.85 1.59
CA THR A 77 -5.73 8.82 1.61
C THR A 77 -5.78 9.80 2.78
N SER A 78 -6.92 9.94 3.46
CA SER A 78 -7.03 10.80 4.63
C SER A 78 -6.23 10.23 5.80
N LYS A 79 -5.23 10.97 6.29
CA LYS A 79 -4.32 10.62 7.40
C LYS A 79 -3.23 9.59 7.07
N MET A 80 -2.90 9.46 5.79
CA MET A 80 -1.70 8.75 5.36
C MET A 80 -0.54 9.76 5.18
N SER A 81 0.67 9.33 5.54
CA SER A 81 1.93 10.00 5.18
C SER A 81 2.81 9.09 4.33
N GLY A 82 3.69 9.69 3.53
CA GLY A 82 4.59 8.96 2.63
C GLY A 82 4.42 9.42 1.18
N LYS A 83 5.05 8.70 0.26
CA LYS A 83 5.00 9.01 -1.18
C LYS A 83 4.56 7.81 -1.99
N LEU A 84 3.74 8.09 -3.00
CA LEU A 84 3.35 7.13 -4.04
C LEU A 84 3.88 7.62 -5.38
N LEU A 85 4.63 6.76 -6.05
CA LEU A 85 5.41 7.08 -7.23
C LEU A 85 5.05 6.10 -8.34
N VAL A 86 4.91 6.59 -9.55
CA VAL A 86 4.83 5.77 -10.76
C VAL A 86 6.05 6.10 -11.60
N ASN A 87 6.85 5.09 -11.92
CA ASN A 87 8.12 5.23 -12.65
C ASN A 87 9.07 6.26 -12.00
N GLY A 88 9.11 6.26 -10.67
CA GLY A 88 9.93 7.18 -9.88
C GLY A 88 9.40 8.62 -9.78
N GLN A 89 8.25 8.92 -10.40
CA GLN A 89 7.66 10.26 -10.39
C GLN A 89 6.41 10.31 -9.49
N PRO A 90 6.22 11.37 -8.68
CA PRO A 90 4.99 11.57 -7.93
C PRO A 90 3.79 11.61 -8.85
N ILE A 91 2.76 10.83 -8.52
CA ILE A 91 1.52 10.79 -9.30
C ILE A 91 0.42 11.61 -8.64
N LYS A 92 -0.28 12.43 -9.42
CA LYS A 92 -1.44 13.18 -8.94
C LYS A 92 -2.56 12.20 -8.55
N PRO A 93 -3.26 12.39 -7.41
CA PRO A 93 -4.32 11.48 -6.97
C PRO A 93 -5.42 11.23 -8.01
N GLN A 94 -5.79 12.25 -8.78
CA GLN A 94 -6.78 12.14 -9.87
C GLN A 94 -6.32 11.20 -10.99
N LYS A 95 -5.05 11.30 -11.40
CA LYS A 95 -4.47 10.42 -12.42
C LYS A 95 -4.34 9.01 -11.85
N TYR A 96 -3.85 8.89 -10.62
CA TYR A 96 -3.64 7.61 -9.96
C TYR A 96 -4.92 6.76 -9.88
N ARG A 97 -6.05 7.38 -9.52
CA ARG A 97 -7.36 6.70 -9.46
C ARG A 97 -7.87 6.18 -10.79
N ARG A 98 -7.35 6.66 -11.93
CA ARG A 98 -7.70 6.14 -13.27
C ARG A 98 -6.86 4.94 -13.67
N GLU A 99 -5.67 4.79 -13.09
CA GLU A 99 -4.71 3.71 -13.39
C GLU A 99 -4.87 2.52 -12.44
N VAL A 100 -5.60 2.68 -11.34
CA VAL A 100 -5.73 1.67 -10.29
C VAL A 100 -7.17 1.25 -10.10
N THR A 101 -7.39 -0.07 -10.19
CA THR A 101 -8.65 -0.71 -9.83
C THR A 101 -8.44 -1.49 -8.54
N TYR A 102 -9.35 -1.36 -7.59
CA TYR A 102 -9.32 -2.07 -6.32
C TYR A 102 -10.63 -2.84 -6.15
N THR A 103 -10.51 -4.13 -5.82
CA THR A 103 -11.64 -4.98 -5.44
C THR A 103 -11.50 -5.26 -3.95
N SER A 104 -12.50 -4.83 -3.17
CA SER A 104 -12.55 -5.10 -1.74
C SER A 104 -12.78 -6.58 -1.48
N GLN A 105 -12.34 -7.02 -0.32
CA GLN A 105 -12.72 -8.32 0.21
C GLN A 105 -14.11 -8.16 0.84
N ASP A 106 -15.14 -8.63 0.15
CA ASP A 106 -16.50 -8.82 0.63
C ASP A 106 -16.90 -10.30 0.43
#